data_AF-A0A7Y5MQM2-F1
#
_entry.id   AF-A0A7Y5MQM2-F1
#
_cell.length_a   1.000
_cell.length_b   1.000
_cell.length_c   1.000
_cell.angle_alpha   90.00
_cell.angle_beta   90.00
_cell.angle_gamma   90.00
#
_symmetry.space_group_name_H-M   'P 1'
#
loop_
_entity.id
_entity.type
_entity.pdbx_description
1 polymer ?
#
loop_
_entity_poly.entity_id
_entity_poly.type
_entity_poly.pdbx_seq_one_letter_code
_entity_poly.pdbx_strand_id
1 'polypeptide(L)'
;MAMKQAEAAAAFDRLAVQYDAWYTTPLGAFVNAREQALLFELTKVRPGEQALDVGCGTGNYTLALAQRGIQAMGVDLSPAMLAVAISKAKEARVLQPNIQ
;
A
#
# COMPACT_ATOMS: atom_id res chain seq x y z
N MET A 1 -17.60 6.87 16.77
CA MET A 1 -16.81 6.53 15.56
C MET A 1 -15.33 6.34 15.88
N ALA A 2 -14.68 7.27 16.60
CA ALA A 2 -13.25 7.22 16.92
C ALA A 2 -12.76 5.93 17.62
N MET A 3 -13.48 5.39 18.63
CA MET A 3 -13.03 4.15 19.30
C MET A 3 -12.95 2.95 18.35
N LYS A 4 -13.91 2.80 17.42
CA LYS A 4 -13.91 1.68 16.45
C LYS A 4 -12.73 1.77 15.49
N GLN A 5 -12.32 2.99 15.12
CA GLN A 5 -11.15 3.21 14.26
C GLN A 5 -9.85 2.89 15.00
N ALA A 6 -9.74 3.27 16.28
CA ALA A 6 -8.57 2.95 17.10
C ALA A 6 -8.42 1.44 17.34
N GLU A 7 -9.52 0.73 17.57
CA GLU A 7 -9.51 -0.74 17.69
C GLU A 7 -9.07 -1.43 16.40
N ALA A 8 -9.55 -0.96 15.25
CA ALA A 8 -9.13 -1.47 13.94
C ALA A 8 -7.64 -1.19 13.68
N ALA A 9 -7.16 0.02 13.94
CA ALA A 9 -5.75 0.38 13.79
C ALA A 9 -4.85 -0.51 14.67
N ALA A 10 -5.22 -0.73 15.93
CA ALA A 10 -4.47 -1.61 16.84
C ALA A 10 -4.46 -3.08 16.37
N ALA A 11 -5.52 -3.55 15.72
CA ALA A 11 -5.54 -4.88 15.12
C ALA A 11 -4.56 -5.00 13.96
N PHE A 12 -4.51 -4.00 13.07
CA PHE A 12 -3.56 -3.95 11.96
C PHE A 12 -2.12 -3.73 12.42
N ASP A 13 -1.90 -2.96 13.48
CA ASP A 13 -0.57 -2.78 14.06
C ASP A 13 0.07 -4.12 14.45
N ARG A 14 -0.71 -5.03 15.03
CA ARG A 14 -0.24 -6.38 15.39
C ARG A 14 0.04 -7.27 14.19
N LEU A 15 -0.57 -6.98 13.04
CA LEU A 15 -0.43 -7.78 11.83
C LEU A 15 0.65 -7.25 10.89
N ALA A 16 1.04 -5.97 10.99
CA ALA A 16 1.84 -5.26 9.99
C ALA A 16 3.09 -6.03 9.53
N VAL A 17 3.87 -6.58 10.47
CA VAL A 17 5.13 -7.30 10.17
C VAL A 17 4.89 -8.58 9.37
N GLN A 18 3.78 -9.28 9.62
CA GLN A 18 3.46 -10.54 8.94
C GLN A 18 2.48 -10.36 7.78
N TYR A 19 1.95 -9.14 7.58
CA TYR A 19 0.93 -8.87 6.58
C TYR A 19 1.40 -9.26 5.19
N ASP A 20 2.64 -8.92 4.85
CA ASP A 20 3.21 -9.20 3.54
C ASP A 20 3.51 -10.69 3.30
N ALA A 21 3.56 -11.52 4.35
CA ALA A 21 3.74 -12.96 4.21
C ALA A 21 2.56 -13.63 3.47
N TRP A 22 1.37 -13.03 3.48
CA TRP A 22 0.26 -13.51 2.66
C TRP A 22 0.60 -13.42 1.16
N TYR A 23 1.18 -12.30 0.73
CA TYR A 23 1.51 -12.04 -0.68
C TYR A 23 2.67 -12.89 -1.20
N THR A 24 3.42 -13.57 -0.33
CA THR A 24 4.47 -14.52 -0.73
C THR A 24 3.95 -15.95 -0.92
N THR A 25 2.71 -16.24 -0.50
CA THR A 25 2.06 -17.53 -0.81
C THR A 25 1.68 -17.60 -2.30
N PRO A 26 1.57 -18.80 -2.90
CA PRO A 26 1.17 -18.93 -4.31
C PRO A 26 -0.18 -18.27 -4.62
N LEU A 27 -1.16 -18.44 -3.74
CA LEU A 27 -2.48 -17.85 -3.91
C LEU A 27 -2.43 -16.32 -3.71
N GLY A 28 -1.77 -15.84 -2.67
CA GLY A 28 -1.66 -14.40 -2.40
C GLY A 28 -0.90 -13.66 -3.51
N ALA A 29 0.17 -14.24 -4.05
CA ALA A 29 0.90 -13.70 -5.19
C ALA A 29 0.02 -13.62 -6.45
N PHE A 30 -0.77 -14.68 -6.72
CA PHE A 30 -1.72 -14.69 -7.83
C PHE A 30 -2.79 -13.61 -7.68
N VAL A 31 -3.40 -13.49 -6.50
CA VAL A 31 -4.43 -12.48 -6.19
C VAL A 31 -3.86 -11.08 -6.38
N ASN A 32 -2.71 -10.76 -5.77
CA ASN A 32 -2.06 -9.46 -5.90
C ASN A 32 -1.77 -9.09 -7.35
N ALA A 33 -1.25 -10.03 -8.16
CA ALA A 33 -1.00 -9.78 -9.57
C ALA A 33 -2.29 -9.48 -10.36
N ARG A 34 -3.39 -10.17 -10.06
CA ARG A 34 -4.69 -9.94 -10.69
C ARG A 34 -5.31 -8.62 -10.27
N GLU A 35 -5.26 -8.28 -8.99
CA GLU A 35 -5.79 -7.03 -8.46
C GLU A 35 -5.03 -5.82 -9.00
N GLN A 36 -3.69 -5.88 -9.05
CA GLN A 36 -2.89 -4.83 -9.67
C GLN A 36 -3.22 -4.67 -11.16
N ALA A 37 -3.34 -5.77 -11.92
CA ALA A 37 -3.69 -5.68 -13.33
C ALA A 37 -5.06 -4.99 -13.54
N LEU A 38 -6.06 -5.36 -12.74
CA LEU A 38 -7.39 -4.74 -12.74
C LEU A 38 -7.33 -3.26 -12.37
N LEU A 39 -6.55 -2.89 -11.35
CA LEU A 39 -6.37 -1.50 -10.93
C LEU A 39 -5.91 -0.63 -12.11
N PHE A 40 -4.88 -1.06 -12.83
CA PHE A 40 -4.35 -0.29 -13.97
C PHE A 40 -5.27 -0.29 -15.18
N GLU A 41 -5.98 -1.39 -15.45
CA GLU A 41 -6.93 -1.48 -16.55
C GLU A 41 -8.13 -0.53 -16.35
N LEU A 42 -8.66 -0.48 -15.13
CA LEU A 42 -9.85 0.31 -14.81
C LEU A 42 -9.53 1.81 -14.65
N THR A 43 -8.42 2.13 -13.98
CA THR A 43 -8.07 3.53 -13.69
C THR A 43 -7.44 4.23 -14.89
N LYS A 44 -6.74 3.48 -15.77
CA LYS A 44 -6.02 4.00 -16.94
C LYS A 44 -5.08 5.16 -16.63
N VAL A 45 -4.56 5.19 -15.40
CA VAL A 45 -3.66 6.24 -14.91
C VAL A 45 -2.38 6.31 -15.74
N ARG A 46 -1.85 7.53 -15.90
CA ARG A 46 -0.69 7.83 -16.73
C ARG A 46 0.45 8.43 -15.89
N PRO A 47 1.72 8.19 -16.27
CA PRO A 47 2.85 8.81 -15.59
C PRO A 47 2.67 10.33 -15.45
N GLY A 48 2.97 10.86 -14.27
CA GLY A 48 2.80 12.27 -13.91
C GLY A 48 1.46 12.61 -13.25
N GLU A 49 0.44 11.74 -13.34
CA GLU A 49 -0.83 11.91 -12.60
C GLU A 49 -0.66 11.64 -11.11
N GLN A 50 -1.67 12.02 -10.31
CA GLN A 50 -1.68 11.85 -8.86
C GLN A 50 -2.69 10.78 -8.44
N ALA A 51 -2.37 10.05 -7.38
CA ALA A 51 -3.26 9.06 -6.78
C ALA A 51 -3.17 9.08 -5.26
N LEU A 52 -4.31 8.88 -4.58
CA LEU A 52 -4.40 8.69 -3.14
C LEU A 52 -4.87 7.26 -2.85
N ASP A 53 -4.06 6.49 -2.13
CA ASP A 53 -4.37 5.15 -1.62
C ASP A 53 -4.81 5.26 -0.16
N VAL A 54 -6.10 5.01 0.11
CA VAL A 54 -6.71 5.18 1.43
C VAL A 54 -6.83 3.83 2.14
N GLY A 55 -6.14 3.68 3.27
CA GLY A 55 -5.92 2.38 3.89
C GLY A 55 -4.82 1.60 3.18
N CYS A 56 -3.70 2.29 2.87
CA CYS A 56 -2.66 1.75 2.01
C CYS A 56 -1.87 0.58 2.63
N GLY A 57 -2.04 0.31 3.93
CA GLY A 57 -1.39 -0.79 4.62
C GLY A 57 0.14 -0.72 4.50
N THR A 58 0.74 -1.85 4.12
CA THR A 58 2.19 -1.96 3.86
C THR A 58 2.60 -1.36 2.51
N GLY A 59 1.73 -0.62 1.83
CA GLY A 59 2.03 0.17 0.64
C GLY A 59 2.06 -0.60 -0.68
N ASN A 60 1.46 -1.79 -0.78
CA ASN A 60 1.53 -2.60 -2.01
C ASN A 60 1.06 -1.85 -3.26
N TYR A 61 -0.08 -1.14 -3.19
CA TYR A 61 -0.62 -0.40 -4.32
C TYR A 61 0.03 0.97 -4.49
N THR A 62 0.24 1.73 -3.40
CA THR A 62 1.02 2.98 -3.41
C THR A 62 2.36 2.82 -4.13
N LEU A 63 3.13 1.78 -3.82
CA LEU A 63 4.43 1.53 -4.43
C LEU A 63 4.31 1.09 -5.89
N ALA A 64 3.33 0.24 -6.22
CA ALA A 64 3.08 -0.20 -7.60
C ALA A 64 2.66 0.95 -8.53
N LEU A 65 1.89 1.92 -8.00
CA LEU A 65 1.55 3.17 -8.68
C LEU A 65 2.79 4.03 -8.90
N ALA A 66 3.58 4.24 -7.84
CA ALA A 66 4.75 5.09 -7.91
C ALA A 66 5.84 4.54 -8.85
N GLN A 67 6.04 3.22 -8.90
CA GLN A 67 6.94 2.56 -9.86
C GLN A 67 6.53 2.76 -11.33
N ARG A 68 5.26 3.11 -11.60
CA ARG A 68 4.76 3.47 -12.94
C ARG A 68 4.80 4.98 -13.20
N GLY A 69 5.46 5.75 -12.33
CA GLY A 69 5.61 7.20 -12.49
C GLY A 69 4.38 8.01 -12.05
N ILE A 70 3.46 7.40 -11.30
CA ILE A 70 2.34 8.12 -10.66
C ILE A 70 2.87 8.81 -9.40
N GLN A 71 2.44 10.05 -9.15
CA GLN A 71 2.65 10.74 -7.88
C GLN A 71 1.67 10.18 -6.84
N ALA A 72 2.05 9.05 -6.23
CA ALA A 72 1.19 8.33 -5.30
C ALA A 72 1.40 8.79 -3.84
N MET A 73 0.28 9.04 -3.15
CA MET A 73 0.20 9.30 -1.71
C MET A 73 -0.51 8.11 -1.05
N GLY A 74 0.04 7.57 0.03
CA GLY A 74 -0.61 6.52 0.82
C GLY A 74 -0.95 7.03 2.22
N VAL A 75 -2.15 6.73 2.70
CA VAL A 75 -2.56 7.02 4.09
C VAL A 75 -3.07 5.76 4.78
N ASP A 76 -2.75 5.57 6.04
CA ASP A 76 -3.28 4.47 6.85
C ASP A 76 -3.41 4.90 8.32
N LEU A 77 -4.37 4.30 9.04
CA LEU A 77 -4.56 4.59 10.47
C LEU A 77 -3.57 3.82 11.35
N SER A 78 -2.94 2.77 10.84
CA SER A 78 -1.97 1.94 11.56
C SER A 78 -0.55 2.47 11.36
N PRO A 79 0.10 3.04 12.40
CA PRO A 79 1.47 3.50 12.30
C PRO A 79 2.45 2.37 11.96
N ALA A 80 2.18 1.13 12.39
CA ALA A 80 3.06 0.01 12.07
C ALA A 80 2.97 -0.40 10.59
N MET A 81 1.78 -0.33 9.97
CA MET A 81 1.61 -0.53 8.53
C MET A 81 2.42 0.50 7.73
N LEU A 82 2.29 1.77 8.11
CA LEU A 82 3.03 2.86 7.48
C LEU A 82 4.55 2.70 7.63
N ALA A 83 5.03 2.23 8.79
CA ALA A 83 6.45 1.97 9.00
C ALA A 83 7.01 0.93 8.01
N VAL A 84 6.26 -0.15 7.76
CA VAL A 84 6.61 -1.16 6.75
C VAL A 84 6.57 -0.57 5.34
N ALA A 85 5.52 0.19 5.02
CA ALA A 85 5.38 0.85 3.71
C ALA A 85 6.56 1.79 3.41
N ILE A 86 7.00 2.58 4.40
CA ILE A 86 8.15 3.48 4.31
C ILE A 86 9.46 2.71 4.15
N SER A 87 9.65 1.57 4.82
CA SER A 87 10.84 0.73 4.60
C SER A 87 10.91 0.23 3.16
N LYS A 88 9.81 -0.36 2.66
CA LYS A 88 9.71 -0.86 1.29
C LYS A 88 9.91 0.23 0.25
N ALA A 89 9.36 1.42 0.48
CA ALA A 89 9.59 2.60 -0.35
C ALA A 89 11.07 2.94 -0.52
N LYS A 90 11.82 2.97 0.59
CA LYS A 90 13.26 3.26 0.60
C LYS A 90 14.04 2.19 -0.15
N GLU A 91 13.73 0.93 0.09
CA GLU A 91 14.37 -0.21 -0.57
C GLU A 91 14.13 -0.21 -2.09
N ALA A 92 12.90 0.11 -2.51
CA ALA A 92 12.51 0.19 -3.92
C ALA A 92 13.02 1.46 -4.64
N ARG A 93 13.69 2.39 -3.93
CA ARG A 93 14.17 3.69 -4.44
C ARG A 93 13.09 4.49 -5.18
N VAL A 94 11.85 4.36 -4.73
CA VAL A 94 10.76 5.21 -5.20
C VAL A 94 11.01 6.58 -4.57
N LEU A 95 11.36 7.57 -5.39
CA LEU A 95 11.57 8.94 -4.92
C LEU A 95 10.19 9.59 -4.75
N GLN A 96 9.83 9.88 -3.49
CA GLN A 96 8.60 10.55 -3.02
C GLN A 96 7.29 9.73 -2.94
N PRO A 97 7.22 8.57 -2.28
CA PRO A 97 5.95 8.12 -1.75
C PRO A 97 5.68 8.97 -0.50
N ASN A 98 4.83 9.97 -0.64
CA ASN A 98 4.30 10.68 0.51
C ASN A 98 3.37 9.69 1.23
N ILE A 99 3.89 9.04 2.26
CA ILE A 99 3.16 8.08 3.09
C ILE A 99 2.98 8.76 4.45
N GLN A 100 1.73 9.00 4.85
CA GLN A 100 1.36 9.74 6.07
C GLN A 100 0.41 8.97 6.97
#